data_AF-A0A7Y5MSE5-F1
#
_entry.id   AF-A0A7Y5MSE5-F1
#
_cell.length_a   1.000
_cell.length_b   1.000
_cell.length_c   1.000
_cell.angle_alpha   90.00
_cell.angle_beta   90.00
_cell.angle_gamma   90.00
#
_symmetry.space_group_name_H-M   'P 1'
#
loop_
_entity.id
_entity.type
_entity.pdbx_description
1 polymer ?
#
loop_
_entity_poly.entity_id
_entity_poly.type
_entity_poly.pdbx_seq_one_letter_code
_entity_poly.pdbx_strand_id
1 'polypeptide(L)'
;MSSSLIGPFVGFHHQALLIGVVWPEGKGNVGHGCNCGSNHTGKAPDQEFWPGEGMFLGLGVNVKFPGCFTEAPYTFIATGTNLAPQRVAFPFSLIAPPSRYPRHVRPGLNEIIPGWVLDRNLFALLRGEQKFAERDRSFRSQLERRVFRREIIERMLAARARLAEIEGEEVYTESEAEGLGENFLTEKSRLRAMEVYSFHIQLFALEGLFLRCADRGKVSSTLIRRPSADPEWEFRRTLILSEGLGSSPSELLRLYVERMKTVALRIEESKSRDDQRGARSIPDYADHHLLAAENRFVRDFRDKVAAVEDQVLDLVEG
;
A
#
# COMPACT_ATOMS: atom_id res chain seq x y z
N MET A 1 -22.67 -20.02 -10.84
CA MET A 1 -23.02 -19.51 -9.49
C MET A 1 -23.02 -17.98 -9.48
N SER A 2 -24.02 -17.34 -8.86
CA SER A 2 -24.17 -15.87 -8.74
C SER A 2 -23.79 -15.36 -7.35
N SER A 3 -22.83 -16.00 -6.68
CA SER A 3 -22.49 -15.74 -5.29
C SER A 3 -21.14 -15.03 -5.19
N SER A 4 -21.06 -14.02 -4.35
CA SER A 4 -19.82 -13.32 -3.98
C SER A 4 -19.71 -13.29 -2.46
N LEU A 5 -18.50 -13.46 -1.94
CA LEU A 5 -18.17 -13.30 -0.52
C LEU A 5 -17.38 -12.00 -0.36
N ILE A 6 -18.01 -10.98 0.23
CA ILE A 6 -17.43 -9.64 0.35
C ILE A 6 -17.18 -9.30 1.81
N GLY A 7 -15.94 -8.94 2.11
CA GLY A 7 -15.48 -8.56 3.44
C GLY A 7 -15.91 -7.15 3.88
N PRO A 8 -15.56 -6.76 5.11
CA PRO A 8 -15.95 -5.49 5.69
C PRO A 8 -15.31 -4.29 4.96
N PHE A 9 -15.93 -3.13 5.04
CA PHE A 9 -15.44 -1.87 4.47
C PHE A 9 -15.20 -1.84 2.95
N VAL A 10 -15.71 -2.82 2.20
CA VAL A 10 -15.75 -2.73 0.73
C VAL A 10 -16.78 -1.68 0.32
N GLY A 11 -16.31 -0.59 -0.27
CA GLY A 11 -17.14 0.53 -0.70
C GLY A 11 -17.54 0.43 -2.18
N PHE A 12 -18.82 0.71 -2.47
CA PHE A 12 -19.35 0.80 -3.84
C PHE A 12 -19.76 2.24 -4.13
N HIS A 13 -19.36 2.78 -5.28
CA HIS A 13 -19.78 4.13 -5.66
C HIS A 13 -21.15 4.16 -6.37
N HIS A 14 -21.68 3.03 -6.84
CA HIS A 14 -23.03 2.82 -7.42
C HIS A 14 -23.42 1.32 -7.35
N GLN A 15 -24.51 0.89 -8.00
CA GLN A 15 -24.85 -0.53 -8.20
C GLN A 15 -23.77 -1.21 -9.08
N ALA A 16 -22.73 -1.76 -8.45
CA ALA A 16 -21.73 -2.57 -9.13
C ALA A 16 -22.08 -4.06 -8.95
N LEU A 17 -22.02 -4.83 -10.04
CA LEU A 17 -22.28 -6.27 -10.01
C LEU A 17 -20.96 -7.01 -9.74
N LEU A 18 -20.88 -7.68 -8.58
CA LEU A 18 -19.80 -8.60 -8.25
C LEU A 18 -20.32 -10.03 -8.37
N ILE A 19 -19.75 -10.82 -9.28
CA ILE A 19 -20.10 -12.24 -9.46
C ILE A 19 -18.81 -13.06 -9.39
N GLY A 20 -18.80 -14.12 -8.58
CA GLY A 20 -17.62 -14.97 -8.43
C GLY A 20 -16.45 -14.25 -7.76
N VAL A 21 -16.74 -13.26 -6.90
CA VAL A 21 -15.73 -12.49 -6.19
C VAL A 21 -15.60 -13.00 -4.75
N VAL A 22 -14.38 -13.34 -4.35
CA VAL A 22 -14.04 -13.77 -2.98
C VAL A 22 -13.05 -12.77 -2.38
N TRP A 23 -13.56 -11.87 -1.53
CA TRP A 23 -12.79 -10.75 -0.96
C TRP A 23 -12.95 -10.63 0.56
N PRO A 24 -12.58 -11.65 1.35
CA PRO A 24 -12.86 -11.71 2.78
C PRO A 24 -12.14 -10.63 3.60
N GLU A 25 -10.94 -10.21 3.20
CA GLU A 25 -10.16 -9.17 3.90
C GLU A 25 -10.76 -7.77 3.74
N GLY A 26 -11.55 -7.56 2.69
CA GLY A 26 -12.30 -6.34 2.46
C GLY A 26 -11.43 -5.09 2.32
N LYS A 27 -11.88 -3.97 2.92
CA LYS A 27 -11.29 -2.62 2.87
C LYS A 27 -11.16 -2.00 1.47
N GLY A 28 -11.69 -2.69 0.49
CA GLY A 28 -11.58 -2.35 -0.92
C GLY A 28 -12.49 -1.23 -1.36
N ASN A 29 -12.32 -0.85 -2.63
CA ASN A 29 -13.20 0.11 -3.25
C ASN A 29 -13.49 -0.29 -4.71
N VAL A 30 -14.75 -0.17 -5.10
CA VAL A 30 -15.22 -0.48 -6.46
C VAL A 30 -15.80 0.78 -7.09
N GLY A 31 -15.09 1.29 -8.08
CA GLY A 31 -15.49 2.42 -8.90
C GLY A 31 -16.71 2.14 -9.77
N HIS A 32 -17.38 3.20 -10.21
CA HIS A 32 -18.53 3.10 -11.12
C HIS A 32 -18.16 2.34 -12.39
N GLY A 33 -19.05 1.44 -12.83
CA GLY A 33 -18.85 0.67 -14.05
C GLY A 33 -17.75 -0.38 -13.98
N CYS A 34 -17.23 -0.78 -12.79
CA CYS A 34 -16.41 -2.00 -12.74
C CYS A 34 -17.24 -3.20 -13.20
N ASN A 35 -16.75 -3.89 -14.22
CA ASN A 35 -17.25 -5.18 -14.65
C ASN A 35 -16.42 -6.28 -14.00
N CYS A 36 -16.80 -6.59 -12.77
CA CYS A 36 -16.17 -7.52 -11.86
C CYS A 36 -17.00 -8.84 -11.79
N GLY A 37 -17.41 -9.38 -12.95
CA GLY A 37 -18.35 -10.51 -13.01
C GLY A 37 -18.55 -11.17 -14.37
N SER A 38 -17.66 -10.91 -15.33
CA SER A 38 -17.79 -11.40 -16.71
C SER A 38 -17.01 -12.70 -16.93
N ASN A 39 -17.57 -13.85 -16.54
CA ASN A 39 -17.06 -15.18 -16.96
C ASN A 39 -17.66 -15.60 -18.32
N HIS A 40 -17.40 -14.81 -19.38
CA HIS A 40 -17.84 -15.11 -20.75
C HIS A 40 -16.80 -15.92 -21.53
N THR A 41 -16.14 -16.90 -20.89
CA THR A 41 -15.14 -17.74 -21.59
C THR A 41 -15.79 -18.85 -22.43
N GLY A 42 -17.08 -19.13 -22.21
CA GLY A 42 -17.84 -20.20 -22.90
C GLY A 42 -17.31 -21.61 -22.62
N LYS A 43 -16.32 -21.77 -21.75
CA LYS A 43 -15.58 -23.03 -21.52
C LYS A 43 -15.89 -23.66 -20.17
N ALA A 44 -15.74 -22.91 -19.08
CA ALA A 44 -15.96 -23.40 -17.73
C ALA A 44 -16.92 -22.49 -16.95
N PRO A 45 -17.97 -23.04 -16.31
CA PRO A 45 -18.71 -22.30 -15.30
C PRO A 45 -17.79 -22.05 -14.10
N ASP A 46 -17.92 -20.87 -13.49
CA ASP A 46 -17.41 -20.60 -12.13
C ASP A 46 -15.88 -20.50 -11.94
N GLN A 47 -15.23 -19.61 -12.69
CA GLN A 47 -13.93 -19.06 -12.28
C GLN A 47 -14.12 -17.89 -11.31
N GLU A 48 -13.09 -17.58 -10.52
CA GLU A 48 -13.20 -16.62 -9.43
C GLU A 48 -12.20 -15.47 -9.58
N PHE A 49 -12.56 -14.34 -8.97
CA PHE A 49 -11.67 -13.22 -8.75
C PHE A 49 -11.49 -13.00 -7.25
N TRP A 50 -10.24 -13.07 -6.81
CA TRP A 50 -9.82 -12.94 -5.42
C TRP A 50 -9.02 -11.64 -5.28
N PRO A 51 -9.65 -10.51 -4.93
CA PRO A 51 -8.96 -9.24 -4.79
C PRO A 51 -8.10 -9.23 -3.53
N GLY A 52 -7.02 -8.44 -3.53
CA GLY A 52 -6.23 -8.20 -2.34
C GLY A 52 -6.96 -7.31 -1.34
N GLU A 53 -6.64 -7.43 -0.04
CA GLU A 53 -7.09 -6.49 1.00
C GLU A 53 -6.89 -5.04 0.53
N GLY A 54 -7.91 -4.18 0.64
CA GLY A 54 -7.75 -2.75 0.34
C GLY A 54 -7.54 -2.41 -1.15
N MET A 55 -7.68 -3.37 -2.06
CA MET A 55 -7.57 -3.13 -3.50
C MET A 55 -8.60 -2.08 -3.98
N PHE A 56 -8.17 -1.20 -4.87
CA PHE A 56 -9.01 -0.16 -5.46
C PHE A 56 -9.23 -0.46 -6.93
N LEU A 57 -10.48 -0.75 -7.32
CA LEU A 57 -10.86 -0.98 -8.70
C LEU A 57 -11.40 0.33 -9.27
N GLY A 58 -10.66 0.95 -10.18
CA GLY A 58 -11.02 2.22 -10.81
C GLY A 58 -12.31 2.17 -11.63
N LEU A 59 -12.72 3.34 -12.11
CA LEU A 59 -13.93 3.47 -12.92
C LEU A 59 -13.79 2.64 -14.20
N GLY A 60 -14.82 1.92 -14.61
CA GLY A 60 -14.82 1.17 -15.88
C GLY A 60 -13.78 0.04 -15.98
N VAL A 61 -13.23 -0.44 -14.86
CA VAL A 61 -12.32 -1.59 -14.86
C VAL A 61 -13.04 -2.85 -15.31
N ASN A 62 -12.44 -3.65 -16.19
CA ASN A 62 -12.97 -4.95 -16.59
C ASN A 62 -12.05 -6.06 -16.08
N VAL A 63 -12.58 -6.97 -15.28
CA VAL A 63 -11.82 -8.11 -14.74
C VAL A 63 -12.19 -9.38 -15.49
N LYS A 64 -11.21 -9.99 -16.19
CA LYS A 64 -11.36 -11.32 -16.78
C LYS A 64 -10.84 -12.37 -15.82
N PHE A 65 -11.61 -13.44 -15.64
CA PHE A 65 -11.28 -14.49 -14.67
C PHE A 65 -10.42 -15.60 -15.29
N PRO A 66 -9.65 -16.36 -14.47
CA PRO A 66 -9.45 -16.16 -13.03
C PRO A 66 -8.51 -14.98 -12.71
N GLY A 67 -8.69 -14.37 -11.55
CA GLY A 67 -7.78 -13.32 -11.06
C GLY A 67 -7.43 -13.52 -9.58
N CYS A 68 -6.16 -13.53 -9.20
CA CYS A 68 -5.75 -13.68 -7.80
C CYS A 68 -4.76 -12.59 -7.39
N PHE A 69 -5.17 -11.75 -6.44
CA PHE A 69 -4.44 -10.58 -5.94
C PHE A 69 -4.28 -10.61 -4.42
N THR A 70 -4.49 -11.78 -3.78
CA THR A 70 -4.37 -11.93 -2.33
C THR A 70 -2.96 -11.64 -1.80
N GLU A 71 -1.94 -11.73 -2.66
CA GLU A 71 -0.55 -11.32 -2.40
C GLU A 71 -0.23 -9.87 -2.80
N ALA A 72 -1.18 -9.15 -3.38
CA ALA A 72 -1.03 -7.77 -3.84
C ALA A 72 -2.02 -6.80 -3.13
N PRO A 73 -2.06 -6.76 -1.79
CA PRO A 73 -2.95 -5.87 -1.05
C PRO A 73 -2.69 -4.41 -1.39
N TYR A 74 -3.73 -3.58 -1.26
CA TYR A 74 -3.73 -2.14 -1.50
C TYR A 74 -3.29 -1.75 -2.91
N THR A 75 -3.45 -2.66 -3.89
CA THR A 75 -3.19 -2.38 -5.30
C THR A 75 -4.31 -1.51 -5.88
N PHE A 76 -3.93 -0.50 -6.64
CA PHE A 76 -4.83 0.36 -7.39
C PHE A 76 -4.86 -0.08 -8.85
N ILE A 77 -6.05 -0.34 -9.37
CA ILE A 77 -6.29 -0.57 -10.79
C ILE A 77 -6.83 0.73 -11.37
N ALA A 78 -6.12 1.29 -12.35
CA ALA A 78 -6.49 2.57 -12.95
C ALA A 78 -7.83 2.48 -13.70
N THR A 79 -8.43 3.64 -13.94
CA THR A 79 -9.68 3.76 -14.70
C THR A 79 -9.53 3.17 -16.10
N GLY A 80 -10.54 2.42 -16.55
CA GLY A 80 -10.61 1.81 -17.88
C GLY A 80 -9.65 0.64 -18.12
N THR A 81 -9.01 0.12 -17.07
CA THR A 81 -8.05 -0.99 -17.20
C THR A 81 -8.77 -2.31 -17.46
N ASN A 82 -8.24 -3.09 -18.41
CA ASN A 82 -8.66 -4.46 -18.64
C ASN A 82 -7.66 -5.41 -17.98
N LEU A 83 -8.09 -6.15 -16.97
CA LEU A 83 -7.29 -7.20 -16.36
C LEU A 83 -7.53 -8.51 -17.10
N ALA A 84 -6.48 -9.05 -17.71
CA ALA A 84 -6.46 -10.42 -18.21
C ALA A 84 -6.42 -11.41 -17.02
N PRO A 85 -6.69 -12.70 -17.26
CA PRO A 85 -6.57 -13.72 -16.23
C PRO A 85 -5.14 -13.79 -15.69
N GLN A 86 -4.94 -13.65 -14.37
CA GLN A 86 -3.60 -13.48 -13.81
C GLN A 86 -3.52 -13.70 -12.30
N ARG A 87 -2.31 -13.94 -11.81
CA ARG A 87 -1.95 -13.81 -10.39
C ARG A 87 -0.97 -12.65 -10.24
N VAL A 88 -1.18 -11.78 -9.23
CA VAL A 88 -0.28 -10.68 -8.92
C VAL A 88 0.15 -10.75 -7.45
N ALA A 89 1.46 -10.58 -7.19
CA ALA A 89 2.08 -10.73 -5.88
C ALA A 89 2.89 -9.50 -5.43
N PHE A 90 2.64 -8.34 -6.04
CA PHE A 90 3.29 -7.07 -5.72
C PHE A 90 2.32 -6.13 -4.99
N PRO A 91 2.48 -5.89 -3.68
CA PRO A 91 1.58 -5.06 -2.89
C PRO A 91 1.69 -3.57 -3.24
N PHE A 92 0.68 -2.79 -2.89
CA PHE A 92 0.65 -1.34 -3.07
C PHE A 92 0.91 -0.88 -4.51
N SER A 93 0.62 -1.74 -5.48
CA SER A 93 0.92 -1.47 -6.89
C SER A 93 -0.06 -0.48 -7.50
N LEU A 94 0.35 0.16 -8.59
CA LEU A 94 -0.58 0.70 -9.59
C LEU A 94 -0.53 -0.21 -10.81
N ILE A 95 -1.68 -0.64 -11.33
CA ILE A 95 -1.81 -1.29 -12.63
C ILE A 95 -2.62 -0.38 -13.53
N ALA A 96 -2.04 0.00 -14.68
CA ALA A 96 -2.65 0.94 -15.61
C ALA A 96 -2.30 0.60 -17.07
N PRO A 97 -3.14 1.01 -18.04
CA PRO A 97 -2.73 0.99 -19.43
C PRO A 97 -1.46 1.82 -19.61
N PRO A 98 -0.45 1.32 -20.33
CA PRO A 98 0.80 2.05 -20.49
C PRO A 98 0.58 3.30 -21.34
N SER A 99 1.28 4.39 -20.99
CA SER A 99 1.30 5.58 -21.84
C SER A 99 2.01 5.33 -23.18
N ARG A 100 2.96 4.39 -23.19
CA ARG A 100 3.67 3.92 -24.37
C ARG A 100 4.08 2.46 -24.17
N TYR A 101 3.80 1.62 -25.16
CA TYR A 101 4.29 0.25 -25.17
C TYR A 101 5.79 0.20 -25.46
N PRO A 102 6.60 -0.47 -24.61
CA PRO A 102 7.98 -0.80 -24.96
C PRO A 102 8.02 -1.72 -26.18
N ARG A 103 9.08 -1.63 -26.99
CA ARG A 103 9.17 -2.34 -28.29
C ARG A 103 9.04 -3.86 -28.18
N HIS A 104 9.49 -4.44 -27.07
CA HIS A 104 9.55 -5.89 -26.86
C HIS A 104 8.39 -6.43 -26.01
N VAL A 105 7.41 -5.58 -25.67
CA VAL A 105 6.24 -5.96 -24.87
C VAL A 105 5.07 -6.22 -25.80
N ARG A 106 4.39 -7.35 -25.63
CA ARG A 106 3.18 -7.67 -26.41
C ARG A 106 2.10 -6.59 -26.17
N PRO A 107 1.39 -6.15 -27.23
CA PRO A 107 0.23 -5.28 -27.04
C PRO A 107 -0.81 -5.91 -26.11
N GLY A 108 -1.46 -5.07 -25.30
CA GLY A 108 -2.54 -5.49 -24.41
C GLY A 108 -2.11 -5.82 -22.97
N LEU A 109 -0.81 -5.92 -22.67
CA LEU A 109 -0.34 -5.90 -21.28
C LEU A 109 -0.55 -4.51 -20.68
N ASN A 110 -0.87 -4.48 -19.38
CA ASN A 110 -0.83 -3.25 -18.59
C ASN A 110 0.58 -3.02 -18.04
N GLU A 111 0.89 -1.80 -17.66
CA GLU A 111 2.06 -1.49 -16.86
C GLU A 111 1.71 -1.67 -15.37
N ILE A 112 2.54 -2.40 -14.64
CA ILE A 112 2.49 -2.49 -13.18
C ILE A 112 3.64 -1.70 -12.56
N ILE A 113 3.31 -0.89 -11.55
CA ILE A 113 4.26 -0.09 -10.77
C ILE A 113 4.13 -0.50 -9.29
N PRO A 114 4.93 -1.47 -8.83
CA PRO A 114 4.93 -1.91 -7.43
C PRO A 114 5.27 -0.79 -6.46
N GLY A 115 4.65 -0.80 -5.27
CA GLY A 115 4.86 0.24 -4.27
C GLY A 115 4.36 1.65 -4.64
N TRP A 116 3.72 1.83 -5.80
CA TRP A 116 3.25 3.15 -6.25
C TRP A 116 2.31 3.84 -5.26
N VAL A 117 1.43 3.09 -4.59
CA VAL A 117 0.50 3.67 -3.61
C VAL A 117 1.26 4.23 -2.40
N LEU A 118 2.33 3.57 -1.97
CA LEU A 118 3.21 4.05 -0.90
C LEU A 118 4.04 5.27 -1.34
N ASP A 119 4.50 5.27 -2.58
CA ASP A 119 5.33 6.34 -3.14
C ASP A 119 4.55 7.61 -3.44
N ARG A 120 3.38 7.44 -4.06
CA ARG A 120 2.62 8.54 -4.66
C ARG A 120 1.32 8.78 -3.93
N ASN A 121 0.61 7.78 -3.43
CA ASN A 121 -0.75 7.95 -2.91
C ASN A 121 -0.90 7.64 -1.41
N LEU A 122 0.13 7.98 -0.62
CA LEU A 122 0.18 7.67 0.81
C LEU A 122 -0.95 8.35 1.59
N PHE A 123 -1.41 9.53 1.13
CA PHE A 123 -2.58 10.22 1.68
C PHE A 123 -3.85 9.35 1.64
N ALA A 124 -4.18 8.76 0.49
CA ALA A 124 -5.39 7.97 0.36
C ALA A 124 -5.33 6.70 1.22
N LEU A 125 -4.15 6.07 1.30
CA LEU A 125 -3.92 4.87 2.09
C LEU A 125 -4.16 5.12 3.58
N LEU A 126 -3.45 6.08 4.16
CA LEU A 126 -3.52 6.36 5.60
C LEU A 126 -4.83 7.03 6.02
N ARG A 127 -5.41 7.86 5.14
CA ARG A 127 -6.76 8.39 5.36
C ARG A 127 -7.81 7.28 5.33
N GLY A 128 -7.61 6.24 4.50
CA GLY A 128 -8.45 5.05 4.47
C GLY A 128 -8.45 4.33 5.81
N GLU A 129 -7.27 4.07 6.36
CA GLU A 129 -7.08 3.48 7.70
C GLU A 129 -7.85 4.25 8.79
N GLN A 130 -7.68 5.58 8.85
CA GLN A 130 -8.42 6.41 9.82
C GLN A 130 -9.94 6.31 9.64
N LYS A 131 -10.43 6.32 8.40
CA LYS A 131 -11.87 6.16 8.13
C LYS A 131 -12.38 4.80 8.58
N PHE A 132 -11.61 3.72 8.42
CA PHE A 132 -12.01 2.41 8.93
C PHE A 132 -12.12 2.45 10.46
N ALA A 133 -11.17 3.10 11.14
CA ALA A 133 -11.21 3.26 12.58
C ALA A 133 -12.41 4.07 13.09
N GLU A 134 -12.79 5.14 12.40
CA GLU A 134 -13.95 5.98 12.75
C GLU A 134 -15.30 5.29 12.45
N ARG A 135 -15.35 4.41 11.46
CA ARG A 135 -16.58 3.74 10.98
C ARG A 135 -16.85 2.40 11.63
N ASP A 136 -15.82 1.74 12.12
CA ASP A 136 -15.97 0.44 12.75
C ASP A 136 -16.66 0.58 14.11
N ARG A 137 -17.97 0.31 14.10
CA ARG A 137 -18.83 0.24 15.28
C ARG A 137 -19.17 -1.22 15.62
N SER A 138 -18.46 -2.18 15.06
CA SER A 138 -18.71 -3.61 15.31
C SER A 138 -18.32 -3.96 16.75
N PHE A 139 -19.25 -4.56 17.48
CA PHE A 139 -18.98 -5.14 18.79
C PHE A 139 -18.57 -6.62 18.69
N ARG A 140 -19.04 -7.33 17.66
CA ARG A 140 -18.88 -8.79 17.52
C ARG A 140 -17.57 -9.19 16.85
N SER A 141 -17.01 -8.32 16.02
CA SER A 141 -15.77 -8.56 15.28
C SER A 141 -14.85 -7.36 15.43
N GLN A 142 -13.67 -7.59 16.01
CA GLN A 142 -12.60 -6.60 16.01
C GLN A 142 -11.80 -6.77 14.72
N LEU A 143 -11.94 -5.82 13.81
CA LEU A 143 -11.21 -5.84 12.55
C LEU A 143 -9.88 -5.13 12.74
N GLU A 144 -8.78 -5.78 12.35
CA GLU A 144 -7.48 -5.11 12.28
C GLU A 144 -7.56 -4.05 11.18
N ARG A 145 -7.41 -2.78 11.56
CA ARG A 145 -7.56 -1.62 10.68
C ARG A 145 -6.21 -1.19 10.11
N ARG A 146 -5.12 -1.45 10.84
CA ARG A 146 -3.77 -1.04 10.47
C ARG A 146 -3.36 -1.67 9.14
N VAL A 147 -2.85 -0.82 8.26
CA VAL A 147 -2.26 -1.21 6.98
C VAL A 147 -0.88 -1.83 7.25
N PHE A 148 -0.04 -1.16 8.02
CA PHE A 148 1.32 -1.64 8.32
C PHE A 148 1.28 -2.61 9.51
N ARG A 149 1.08 -3.88 9.18
CA ARG A 149 1.10 -5.02 10.10
C ARG A 149 2.06 -6.10 9.60
N ARG A 150 2.47 -7.00 10.47
CA ARG A 150 3.47 -8.04 10.17
C ARG A 150 3.22 -8.74 8.83
N GLU A 151 1.99 -9.17 8.55
CA GLU A 151 1.67 -9.91 7.33
C GLU A 151 1.84 -9.06 6.07
N ILE A 152 1.58 -7.75 6.16
CA ILE A 152 1.77 -6.81 5.04
C ILE A 152 3.25 -6.52 4.83
N ILE A 153 4.03 -6.42 5.91
CA ILE A 153 5.49 -6.26 5.85
C ILE A 153 6.16 -7.51 5.27
N GLU A 154 5.70 -8.71 5.64
CA GLU A 154 6.15 -9.98 5.06
C GLU A 154 5.87 -10.03 3.54
N ARG A 155 4.72 -9.55 3.08
CA ARG A 155 4.43 -9.43 1.63
C ARG A 155 5.36 -8.43 0.94
N MET A 156 5.67 -7.30 1.58
CA MET A 156 6.64 -6.33 1.05
C MET A 156 8.06 -6.90 0.99
N LEU A 157 8.48 -7.68 1.99
CA LEU A 157 9.78 -8.36 2.00
C LEU A 157 9.86 -9.36 0.84
N ALA A 158 8.84 -10.20 0.68
CA ALA A 158 8.77 -11.16 -0.42
C ALA A 158 8.76 -10.48 -1.79
N ALA A 159 7.98 -9.40 -1.95
CA ALA A 159 7.95 -8.60 -3.17
C ALA A 159 9.31 -7.97 -3.47
N ARG A 160 9.98 -7.36 -2.48
CA ARG A 160 11.31 -6.77 -2.65
C ARG A 160 12.36 -7.81 -3.00
N ALA A 161 12.31 -9.00 -2.40
CA ALA A 161 13.20 -10.11 -2.73
C ALA A 161 13.04 -10.54 -4.19
N ARG A 162 11.79 -10.77 -4.64
CA ARG A 162 11.49 -11.08 -6.05
C ARG A 162 12.03 -10.01 -7.00
N LEU A 163 11.85 -8.73 -6.68
CA LEU A 163 12.37 -7.64 -7.50
C LEU A 163 13.91 -7.62 -7.55
N ALA A 164 14.58 -7.99 -6.45
CA ALA A 164 16.04 -8.01 -6.38
C ALA A 164 16.68 -9.11 -7.23
N GLU A 165 15.96 -10.21 -7.44
CA GLU A 165 16.41 -11.38 -8.21
C GLU A 165 16.20 -11.24 -9.72
N ILE A 166 15.47 -10.21 -10.17
CA ILE A 166 15.22 -9.99 -11.60
C ILE A 166 16.53 -9.65 -12.32
N GLU A 167 16.82 -10.39 -13.39
CA GLU A 167 17.89 -10.13 -14.33
C GLU A 167 17.34 -9.52 -15.64
N GLY A 168 18.12 -8.67 -16.30
CA GLY A 168 17.72 -7.96 -17.54
C GLY A 168 17.71 -6.44 -17.35
N GLU A 169 17.48 -5.70 -18.44
CA GLU A 169 17.96 -4.29 -18.49
C GLU A 169 16.88 -3.21 -18.58
N GLU A 170 15.69 -3.47 -19.11
CA GLU A 170 14.73 -2.38 -19.35
C GLU A 170 13.29 -2.70 -18.96
N VAL A 171 12.80 -3.88 -19.31
CA VAL A 171 11.40 -4.27 -19.12
C VAL A 171 11.29 -5.75 -18.80
N TYR A 172 10.41 -6.06 -17.85
CA TYR A 172 10.19 -7.39 -17.31
C TYR A 172 8.73 -7.77 -17.42
N THR A 173 8.48 -9.05 -17.63
CA THR A 173 7.16 -9.68 -17.66
C THR A 173 7.16 -10.89 -16.72
N GLU A 174 6.06 -11.64 -16.67
CA GLU A 174 5.95 -12.83 -15.83
C GLU A 174 7.10 -13.85 -16.05
N SER A 175 7.74 -13.89 -17.23
CA SER A 175 8.88 -14.78 -17.47
C SER A 175 10.14 -14.38 -16.70
N GLU A 176 10.33 -13.10 -16.43
CA GLU A 176 11.49 -12.58 -15.69
C GLU A 176 11.18 -12.40 -14.20
N ALA A 177 9.92 -12.19 -13.84
CA ALA A 177 9.52 -11.93 -12.45
C ALA A 177 8.16 -12.55 -12.13
N GLU A 178 8.19 -13.66 -11.39
CA GLU A 178 6.99 -14.36 -10.94
C GLU A 178 6.06 -13.44 -10.15
N GLY A 179 4.77 -13.49 -10.48
CA GLY A 179 3.74 -12.72 -9.80
C GLY A 179 3.56 -11.30 -10.34
N LEU A 180 4.10 -10.98 -11.52
CA LEU A 180 3.72 -9.79 -12.28
C LEU A 180 2.37 -9.97 -12.95
N GLY A 181 1.98 -11.21 -13.25
CA GLY A 181 0.78 -11.55 -14.00
C GLY A 181 0.85 -11.10 -15.46
N GLU A 182 -0.31 -10.80 -16.04
CA GLU A 182 -0.43 -10.27 -17.41
C GLU A 182 -0.17 -8.75 -17.44
N ASN A 183 0.98 -8.36 -16.89
CA ASN A 183 1.49 -6.98 -16.88
C ASN A 183 2.98 -6.97 -17.23
N PHE A 184 3.52 -5.78 -17.49
CA PHE A 184 4.95 -5.55 -17.59
C PHE A 184 5.42 -4.51 -16.56
N LEU A 185 6.67 -4.65 -16.13
CA LEU A 185 7.35 -3.78 -15.18
C LEU A 185 8.55 -3.14 -15.88
N THR A 186 8.78 -1.84 -15.70
CA THR A 186 9.99 -1.18 -16.19
C THR A 186 11.11 -1.20 -15.16
N GLU A 187 12.36 -1.12 -15.59
CA GLU A 187 13.51 -1.08 -14.67
C GLU A 187 13.46 0.09 -13.70
N LYS A 188 13.04 1.26 -14.20
CA LYS A 188 12.78 2.43 -13.37
C LYS A 188 11.78 2.14 -12.25
N SER A 189 10.70 1.43 -12.57
CA SER A 189 9.68 1.05 -11.59
C SER A 189 10.17 -0.04 -10.63
N ARG A 190 10.99 -0.98 -11.08
CA ARG A 190 11.62 -2.02 -10.24
C ARG A 190 12.50 -1.40 -9.16
N LEU A 191 13.47 -0.58 -9.56
CA LEU A 191 14.40 0.08 -8.64
C LEU A 191 13.64 0.96 -7.64
N ARG A 192 12.68 1.76 -8.14
CA ARG A 192 11.87 2.61 -7.26
C ARG A 192 11.05 1.80 -6.26
N ALA A 193 10.46 0.68 -6.68
CA ALA A 193 9.71 -0.18 -5.78
C ALA A 193 10.58 -0.76 -4.66
N MET A 194 11.82 -1.20 -4.98
CA MET A 194 12.76 -1.70 -3.98
C MET A 194 13.11 -0.63 -2.92
N GLU A 195 13.37 0.61 -3.35
CA GLU A 195 13.61 1.73 -2.44
C GLU A 195 12.39 2.00 -1.54
N VAL A 196 11.20 2.05 -2.13
CA VAL A 196 9.96 2.36 -1.43
C VAL A 196 9.60 1.28 -0.42
N TYR A 197 9.75 0.00 -0.77
CA TYR A 197 9.55 -1.09 0.18
C TYR A 197 10.55 -1.02 1.32
N SER A 198 11.83 -0.80 1.02
CA SER A 198 12.87 -0.69 2.06
C SER A 198 12.56 0.43 3.04
N PHE A 199 12.18 1.61 2.55
CA PHE A 199 11.78 2.73 3.40
C PHE A 199 10.67 2.36 4.39
N HIS A 200 9.61 1.69 3.93
CA HIS A 200 8.45 1.39 4.78
C HIS A 200 8.68 0.17 5.69
N ILE A 201 9.49 -0.81 5.27
CA ILE A 201 9.96 -1.91 6.13
C ILE A 201 10.76 -1.34 7.31
N GLN A 202 11.70 -0.43 7.02
CA GLN A 202 12.49 0.26 8.03
C GLN A 202 11.62 1.10 8.96
N LEU A 203 10.69 1.90 8.40
CA LEU A 203 9.76 2.71 9.20
C LEU A 203 8.94 1.84 10.17
N PHE A 204 8.44 0.69 9.71
CA PHE A 204 7.73 -0.26 10.57
C PHE A 204 8.63 -0.79 11.69
N ALA A 205 9.86 -1.16 11.40
CA ALA A 205 10.79 -1.64 12.41
C ALA A 205 11.10 -0.56 13.48
N LEU A 206 11.33 0.67 13.03
CA LEU A 206 11.60 1.84 13.86
C LEU A 206 10.42 2.26 14.73
N GLU A 207 9.19 2.22 14.19
CA GLU A 207 7.97 2.48 14.96
C GLU A 207 7.85 1.52 16.14
N GLY A 208 8.17 0.23 15.94
CA GLY A 208 8.13 -0.74 17.03
C GLY A 208 9.12 -0.44 18.14
N LEU A 209 10.30 0.05 17.79
CA LEU A 209 11.30 0.50 18.76
C LEU A 209 10.75 1.69 19.56
N PHE A 210 10.21 2.69 18.87
CA PHE A 210 9.59 3.86 19.50
C PHE A 210 8.49 3.45 20.48
N LEU A 211 7.51 2.66 20.04
CA LEU A 211 6.39 2.23 20.89
C LEU A 211 6.88 1.48 22.14
N ARG A 212 7.91 0.64 22.01
CA ARG A 212 8.47 -0.13 23.13
C ARG A 212 9.25 0.74 24.12
N CYS A 213 9.94 1.78 23.64
CA CYS A 213 10.61 2.76 24.49
C CYS A 213 9.60 3.69 25.18
N ALA A 214 8.58 4.14 24.45
CA ALA A 214 7.49 4.97 24.95
C ALA A 214 6.71 4.29 26.07
N ASP A 215 6.32 3.02 25.90
CA ASP A 215 5.62 2.22 26.91
C ASP A 215 6.42 2.08 28.22
N ARG A 216 7.74 1.98 28.11
CA ARG A 216 8.64 1.81 29.27
C ARG A 216 9.13 3.13 29.86
N GLY A 217 8.90 4.26 29.19
CA GLY A 217 9.43 5.57 29.56
C GLY A 217 10.96 5.64 29.61
N LYS A 218 11.70 4.74 28.92
CA LYS A 218 13.16 4.75 28.91
C LYS A 218 13.77 4.02 27.72
N VAL A 219 14.98 4.43 27.37
CA VAL A 219 15.79 3.82 26.31
C VAL A 219 16.81 2.85 26.90
N SER A 220 16.73 1.57 26.50
CA SER A 220 17.69 0.55 26.94
C SER A 220 18.69 0.24 25.83
N SER A 221 19.99 0.40 26.12
CA SER A 221 21.10 0.12 25.17
C SER A 221 21.17 -1.35 24.71
N THR A 222 20.52 -2.27 25.42
CA THR A 222 20.51 -3.70 25.09
C THR A 222 19.32 -4.12 24.22
N LEU A 223 18.38 -3.21 23.96
CA LEU A 223 17.08 -3.53 23.36
C LEU A 223 17.19 -4.12 21.94
N ILE A 224 18.15 -3.64 21.15
CA ILE A 224 18.43 -4.16 19.80
C ILE A 224 19.35 -5.38 19.84
N ARG A 225 20.31 -5.38 20.77
CA ARG A 225 21.42 -6.36 20.84
C ARG A 225 20.99 -7.72 21.40
N ARG A 226 19.93 -7.77 22.20
CA ARG A 226 19.45 -9.00 22.83
C ARG A 226 18.16 -9.49 22.17
N PRO A 227 18.08 -10.78 21.80
CA PRO A 227 16.83 -11.41 21.41
C PRO A 227 15.73 -11.23 22.46
N SER A 228 14.48 -11.25 22.03
CA SER A 228 13.33 -11.15 22.90
C SER A 228 12.39 -12.33 22.74
N ALA A 229 11.74 -12.73 23.82
CA ALA A 229 10.66 -13.73 23.79
C ALA A 229 9.35 -13.20 23.22
N ASP A 230 9.22 -11.87 23.06
CA ASP A 230 8.07 -11.22 22.43
C ASP A 230 8.19 -11.36 20.89
N PRO A 231 7.31 -12.14 20.23
CA PRO A 231 7.47 -12.44 18.81
C PRO A 231 7.30 -11.22 17.89
N GLU A 232 6.44 -10.26 18.25
CA GLU A 232 6.21 -9.05 17.43
C GLU A 232 7.42 -8.12 17.51
N TRP A 233 7.95 -7.93 18.72
CA TRP A 233 9.19 -7.17 18.87
C TRP A 233 10.39 -7.88 18.25
N GLU A 234 10.51 -9.19 18.40
CA GLU A 234 11.62 -9.95 17.83
C GLU A 234 11.64 -9.88 16.30
N PHE A 235 10.45 -9.87 15.66
CA PHE A 235 10.32 -9.61 14.24
C PHE A 235 10.88 -8.23 13.88
N ARG A 236 10.42 -7.16 14.54
CA ARG A 236 10.89 -5.78 14.27
C ARG A 236 12.38 -5.59 14.59
N ARG A 237 12.88 -6.18 15.67
CA ARG A 237 14.29 -6.18 16.05
C ARG A 237 15.15 -6.85 14.97
N THR A 238 14.69 -7.97 14.42
CA THR A 238 15.38 -8.67 13.32
C THR A 238 15.41 -7.80 12.07
N LEU A 239 14.32 -7.09 11.74
CA LEU A 239 14.30 -6.13 10.63
C LEU A 239 15.32 -4.99 10.84
N ILE A 240 15.43 -4.43 12.04
CA ILE A 240 16.43 -3.39 12.35
C ILE A 240 17.84 -3.88 12.00
N LEU A 241 18.17 -5.13 12.37
CA LEU A 241 19.47 -5.72 12.10
C LEU A 241 19.66 -6.06 10.62
N SER A 242 18.68 -6.70 9.97
CA SER A 242 18.79 -7.13 8.57
C SER A 242 18.80 -5.96 7.59
N GLU A 243 18.11 -4.87 7.92
CA GLU A 243 18.11 -3.63 7.14
C GLU A 243 19.36 -2.77 7.40
N GLY A 244 20.27 -3.20 8.29
CA GLY A 244 21.52 -2.52 8.56
C GLY A 244 21.35 -1.13 9.20
N LEU A 245 20.27 -0.90 9.95
CA LEU A 245 19.95 0.42 10.52
C LEU A 245 20.88 0.82 11.68
N GLY A 246 21.65 -0.12 12.22
CA GLY A 246 22.53 0.09 13.36
C GLY A 246 22.02 -0.55 14.65
N SER A 247 22.69 -0.24 15.76
CA SER A 247 22.39 -0.86 17.06
C SER A 247 22.18 0.12 18.23
N SER A 248 22.29 1.43 17.97
CA SER A 248 22.06 2.48 18.97
C SER A 248 20.57 2.85 18.99
N PRO A 249 19.82 2.52 20.06
CA PRO A 249 18.41 2.84 20.13
C PRO A 249 18.13 4.35 20.00
N SER A 250 18.96 5.19 20.59
CA SER A 250 18.78 6.65 20.54
C SER A 250 18.96 7.21 19.12
N GLU A 251 19.94 6.71 18.35
CA GLU A 251 20.11 7.10 16.94
C GLU A 251 18.94 6.59 16.08
N LEU A 252 18.48 5.37 16.33
CA LEU A 252 17.33 4.78 15.63
C LEU A 252 16.03 5.54 15.93
N LEU A 253 15.82 6.02 17.16
CA LEU A 253 14.67 6.87 17.51
C LEU A 253 14.73 8.22 16.79
N ARG A 254 15.91 8.84 16.68
CA ARG A 254 16.09 10.07 15.88
C ARG A 254 15.82 9.81 14.39
N LEU A 255 16.26 8.68 13.85
CA LEU A 255 15.95 8.25 12.49
C LEU A 255 14.44 8.01 12.28
N TYR A 256 13.73 7.46 13.28
CA TYR A 256 12.27 7.30 13.22
C TYR A 256 11.57 8.65 13.02
N VAL A 257 11.96 9.68 13.78
CA VAL A 257 11.42 11.04 13.64
C VAL A 257 11.67 11.60 12.24
N GLU A 258 12.89 11.46 11.71
CA GLU A 258 13.23 11.89 10.34
C GLU A 258 12.34 11.21 9.28
N ARG A 259 12.15 9.90 9.41
CA ARG A 259 11.29 9.12 8.50
C ARG A 259 9.82 9.52 8.64
N MET A 260 9.34 9.80 9.85
CA MET A 260 7.98 10.31 10.10
C MET A 260 7.76 11.70 9.47
N LYS A 261 8.74 12.59 9.55
CA LYS A 261 8.71 13.89 8.84
C LYS A 261 8.65 13.71 7.33
N THR A 262 9.42 12.76 6.79
CA THR A 262 9.36 12.40 5.36
C THR A 262 7.98 11.89 4.96
N VAL A 263 7.34 11.08 5.79
CA VAL A 263 5.96 10.61 5.56
C VAL A 263 4.97 11.77 5.58
N ALA A 264 5.06 12.69 6.54
CA ALA A 264 4.18 13.86 6.60
C ALA A 264 4.26 14.71 5.32
N LEU A 265 5.48 14.96 4.83
CA LEU A 265 5.71 15.66 3.56
C LEU A 265 5.06 14.93 2.39
N ARG A 266 5.27 13.60 2.26
CA ARG A 266 4.68 12.80 1.18
C ARG A 266 3.16 12.76 1.21
N ILE A 267 2.55 12.75 2.39
CA ILE A 267 1.09 12.83 2.56
C ILE A 267 0.56 14.15 1.99
N GLU A 268 1.17 15.27 2.38
CA GLU A 268 0.80 16.59 1.89
C GLU A 268 1.02 16.72 0.39
N GLU A 269 2.20 16.35 -0.12
CA GLU A 269 2.52 16.35 -1.54
C GLU A 269 1.49 15.54 -2.32
N SER A 270 1.11 14.37 -1.81
CA SER A 270 0.09 13.53 -2.43
C SER A 270 -1.25 14.24 -2.59
N LYS A 271 -1.69 14.96 -1.55
CA LYS A 271 -2.96 15.72 -1.58
C LYS A 271 -2.85 16.98 -2.44
N SER A 272 -1.71 17.66 -2.44
CA SER A 272 -1.47 18.91 -3.17
C SER A 272 -1.58 18.75 -4.69
N ARG A 273 -1.34 17.55 -5.22
CA ARG A 273 -1.50 17.27 -6.66
C ARG A 273 -2.92 17.45 -7.15
N ASP A 274 -3.93 17.26 -6.29
CA ASP A 274 -5.32 17.55 -6.65
C ASP A 274 -5.58 19.05 -6.69
N ASP A 275 -4.98 19.82 -5.77
CA ASP A 275 -5.10 21.27 -5.74
C ASP A 275 -4.47 21.89 -6.99
N GLN A 276 -3.25 21.45 -7.34
CA GLN A 276 -2.54 21.88 -8.55
C GLN A 276 -3.28 21.50 -9.84
N ARG A 277 -3.96 20.35 -9.88
CA ARG A 277 -4.71 19.90 -11.05
C ARG A 277 -6.04 20.64 -11.17
N GLY A 278 -6.71 20.86 -10.04
CA GLY A 278 -7.95 21.61 -9.96
C GLY A 278 -7.75 23.05 -10.43
N ALA A 279 -6.78 23.77 -9.84
CA ALA A 279 -6.49 25.16 -10.21
C ALA A 279 -6.05 25.34 -11.67
N ARG A 280 -5.40 24.34 -12.28
CA ARG A 280 -5.06 24.37 -13.71
C ARG A 280 -6.26 24.12 -14.63
N SER A 281 -7.28 23.42 -14.13
CA SER A 281 -8.44 22.98 -14.93
C SER A 281 -9.66 23.89 -14.76
N ILE A 282 -9.85 24.46 -13.57
CA ILE A 282 -11.05 25.19 -13.16
C ILE A 282 -10.62 26.57 -12.60
N PRO A 283 -11.05 27.69 -13.22
CA PRO A 283 -10.58 29.05 -12.87
C PRO A 283 -10.75 29.46 -11.40
N ASP A 284 -11.79 29.00 -10.71
CA ASP A 284 -12.15 29.34 -9.32
C ASP A 284 -11.99 28.14 -8.35
N TYR A 285 -11.21 27.13 -8.72
CA TYR A 285 -11.08 25.90 -7.93
C TYR A 285 -10.61 26.16 -6.49
N ALA A 286 -9.65 27.07 -6.33
CA ALA A 286 -9.03 27.40 -5.05
C ALA A 286 -9.99 28.10 -4.08
N ASP A 287 -11.02 28.77 -4.59
CA ASP A 287 -12.01 29.48 -3.77
C ASP A 287 -13.02 28.52 -3.12
N HIS A 288 -13.10 27.29 -3.64
CA HIS A 288 -14.10 26.29 -3.24
C HIS A 288 -13.51 25.00 -2.65
N HIS A 289 -12.19 24.87 -2.59
CA HIS A 289 -11.52 23.67 -2.08
C HIS A 289 -10.42 24.00 -1.08
N LEU A 290 -10.44 23.30 0.06
CA LEU A 290 -9.37 23.39 1.06
C LEU A 290 -8.05 22.91 0.47
N LEU A 291 -7.01 23.70 0.68
CA LEU A 291 -5.64 23.35 0.31
C LEU A 291 -5.16 22.13 1.11
N ALA A 292 -4.18 21.39 0.57
CA ALA A 292 -3.58 20.24 1.23
C ALA A 292 -3.10 20.55 2.65
N ALA A 293 -2.44 21.69 2.85
CA ALA A 293 -1.93 22.13 4.15
C ALA A 293 -3.06 22.38 5.19
N GLU A 294 -4.26 22.73 4.72
CA GLU A 294 -5.43 23.01 5.56
C GLU A 294 -6.29 21.77 5.79
N ASN A 295 -6.04 20.70 5.03
CA ASN A 295 -6.78 19.46 5.17
C ASN A 295 -6.58 18.89 6.58
N ARG A 296 -7.69 18.62 7.28
CA ARG A 296 -7.68 18.09 8.66
C ARG A 296 -6.75 16.89 8.83
N PHE A 297 -6.79 15.91 7.93
CA PHE A 297 -5.94 14.72 8.03
C PHE A 297 -4.44 15.06 7.95
N VAL A 298 -4.07 15.99 7.07
CA VAL A 298 -2.67 16.44 6.91
C VAL A 298 -2.19 17.15 8.17
N ARG A 299 -3.04 18.01 8.74
CA ARG A 299 -2.74 18.72 10.00
C ARG A 299 -2.61 17.76 11.18
N ASP A 300 -3.61 16.90 11.38
CA ASP A 300 -3.61 15.89 12.46
C ASP A 300 -2.36 14.99 12.36
N PHE A 301 -1.92 14.64 11.16
CA PHE A 301 -0.71 13.84 10.97
C PHE A 301 0.57 14.64 11.31
N ARG A 302 0.67 15.92 10.93
CA ARG A 302 1.81 16.76 11.34
C ARG A 302 1.88 16.94 12.85
N ASP A 303 0.75 17.17 13.49
CA ASP A 303 0.67 17.31 14.96
C ASP A 303 1.11 16.00 15.63
N LYS A 304 0.73 14.84 15.08
CA LYS A 304 1.24 13.53 15.52
C LYS A 304 2.77 13.43 15.38
N VAL A 305 3.35 13.89 14.27
CA VAL A 305 4.82 13.86 14.08
C VAL A 305 5.52 14.76 15.10
N ALA A 306 4.99 15.95 15.37
CA ALA A 306 5.54 16.85 16.39
C ALA A 306 5.50 16.21 17.79
N ALA A 307 4.37 15.61 18.17
CA ALA A 307 4.25 14.92 19.45
C ALA A 307 5.22 13.73 19.59
N VAL A 308 5.45 12.98 18.50
CA VAL A 308 6.45 11.89 18.47
C VAL A 308 7.87 12.44 18.60
N GLU A 309 8.17 13.57 17.96
CA GLU A 309 9.47 14.23 18.08
C GLU A 309 9.76 14.66 19.52
N ASP A 310 8.82 15.35 20.16
CA ASP A 310 8.94 15.77 21.56
C ASP A 310 9.16 14.56 22.48
N GLN A 311 8.36 13.50 22.31
CA GLN A 311 8.51 12.29 23.11
C GLN A 311 9.85 11.58 22.88
N VAL A 312 10.38 11.59 21.65
CA VAL A 312 11.70 11.03 21.36
C VAL A 312 12.82 11.86 22.00
N LEU A 313 12.69 13.19 22.01
CA LEU A 313 13.65 14.06 22.70
C LEU A 313 13.66 13.74 24.20
N ASP A 314 12.50 13.66 24.84
CA ASP A 314 12.37 13.29 26.25
C ASP A 314 12.99 11.92 26.55
N LEU A 315 12.77 10.93 25.68
CA LEU A 315 13.30 9.57 25.85
C LEU A 315 14.83 9.49 25.67
N VAL A 316 15.41 10.33 24.81
CA VAL A 316 16.83 10.28 24.46
C VAL A 316 17.67 11.17 25.37
N GLU A 317 17.09 12.25 25.90
CA GLU A 317 17.77 13.26 26.72
C GLU A 317 17.48 13.13 28.22
N GLY A 318 16.40 12.45 28.61
CA GLY A 318 16.06 12.10 30.00
C GLY A 318 16.71 10.80 30.48
#